data_AF-A0A832Q4B9-F1
#
_entry.id   AF-A0A832Q4B9-F1
#
_cell.length_a   1.000
_cell.length_b   1.000
_cell.length_c   1.000
_cell.angle_alpha   90.00
_cell.angle_beta   90.00
_cell.angle_gamma   90.00
#
_symmetry.space_group_name_H-M   'P 1'
#
loop_
_entity.id
_entity.type
_entity.pdbx_description
1 polymer ?
#
loop_
_entity_poly.entity_id
_entity_poly.type
_entity_poly.pdbx_seq_one_letter_code
_entity_poly.pdbx_strand_id
1 'polypeptide(L)' 'GVARSALSFHLKELARAGLVTVEQKGRNLIYRADFARMNGLLVYLTEHCCQGGVCEITASDRCPPIDPTP' A
#
# COMPACT_ATOMS: atom_id res chain seq x y z
N GLY A 1 -4.46 -17.75 4.22
CA GLY A 1 -3.28 -17.11 4.83
C GLY A 1 -2.13 -17.12 3.84
N VAL A 2 -1.35 -16.04 3.75
CA VAL A 2 -0.18 -15.95 2.85
C VAL A 2 0.98 -16.79 3.39
N ALA A 3 1.68 -17.50 2.51
CA ALA A 3 2.90 -18.23 2.89
C ALA A 3 4.01 -17.25 3.34
N ARG A 4 4.74 -17.57 4.42
CA ARG A 4 5.77 -16.69 4.98
C ARG A 4 6.87 -16.30 3.98
N SER A 5 7.25 -17.22 3.09
CA SER A 5 8.24 -16.96 2.04
C SER A 5 7.74 -15.93 1.02
N ALA A 6 6.47 -16.02 0.62
CA ALA A 6 5.84 -15.07 -0.28
C ALA A 6 5.72 -13.68 0.38
N LEU A 7 5.36 -13.62 1.67
CA LEU A 7 5.29 -12.36 2.40
C LEU A 7 6.65 -11.65 2.47
N SER A 8 7.71 -12.38 2.82
CA SER A 8 9.07 -11.81 2.86
C SER A 8 9.52 -11.28 1.50
N PHE A 9 9.17 -11.98 0.41
CA PHE A 9 9.45 -11.51 -0.94
C PHE A 9 8.73 -10.19 -1.24
N HIS A 10 7.42 -10.12 -0.98
CA HIS A 10 6.63 -8.90 -1.19
C HIS A 10 7.12 -7.72 -0.34
N LEU A 11 7.39 -7.93 0.95
CA LEU A 11 7.90 -6.87 1.82
C LEU A 11 9.26 -6.34 1.35
N LYS A 12 10.11 -7.23 0.84
CA LYS A 12 11.39 -6.82 0.25
C LYS A 12 11.17 -5.99 -1.03
N GLU A 13 10.25 -6.36 -1.91
CA GLU A 13 9.93 -5.53 -3.10
C GLU A 13 9.33 -4.17 -2.70
N LEU A 14 8.41 -4.14 -1.74
CA LEU A 14 7.81 -2.89 -1.26
C LEU A 14 8.85 -1.97 -0.64
N ALA A 15 9.84 -2.51 0.08
CA ALA A 15 10.95 -1.74 0.64
C ALA A 15 11.85 -1.18 -0.47
N ARG A 16 12.10 -1.95 -1.53
CA ARG A 16 12.84 -1.48 -2.72
C ARG A 16 12.13 -0.33 -3.43
N ALA A 17 10.80 -0.40 -3.55
CA ALA A 17 9.99 0.70 -4.07
C ALA A 17 9.88 1.90 -3.10
N GLY A 18 10.33 1.72 -1.85
CA GLY A 18 10.24 2.70 -0.77
C GLY A 18 8.82 2.92 -0.23
N LEU A 19 7.87 2.05 -0.58
CA LEU A 19 6.49 2.12 -0.06
C LEU A 19 6.40 1.65 1.40
N VAL A 20 7.42 0.95 1.88
CA VAL A 20 7.55 0.59 3.29
C VAL A 20 8.96 0.91 3.77
N THR A 21 9.09 1.25 5.05
CA THR A 21 10.37 1.37 5.74
C THR A 21 10.64 0.10 6.53
N VAL A 22 11.93 -0.21 6.73
CA VAL A 22 12.37 -1.35 7.54
C VAL A 22 13.30 -0.87 8.64
N GLU A 23 13.03 -1.30 9.87
CA GLU A 23 13.88 -1.04 11.03
C GLU A 23 14.30 -2.37 11.66
N GLN A 24 15.60 -2.55 11.90
CA GLN A 24 16.09 -3.72 12.60
C GLN A 24 15.99 -3.52 14.11
N LYS A 25 15.16 -4.34 14.77
CA LYS A 25 15.02 -4.36 16.23
C LYS A 25 15.51 -5.70 16.77
N GLY A 26 16.83 -5.78 17.00
CA GLY A 26 17.50 -7.00 17.40
C GLY A 26 17.42 -8.09 16.32
N ARG A 27 16.73 -9.19 16.62
CA ARG A 27 16.52 -10.32 15.68
C ARG A 27 15.31 -10.13 14.77
N ASN A 28 14.52 -9.08 14.99
CA ASN A 28 13.30 -8.81 14.25
C ASN A 28 13.51 -7.68 13.24
N LEU A 29 12.80 -7.76 12.12
CA LEU A 29 12.65 -6.67 11.17
C LEU A 29 11.23 -6.10 11.31
N ILE A 30 11.14 -4.82 11.64
CA ILE A 30 9.88 -4.09 11.76
C ILE A 30 9.64 -3.35 10.45
N TYR A 31 8.64 -3.81 9.69
CA TYR A 31 8.19 -3.14 8.48
C TYR A 31 7.07 -2.16 8.80
N ARG A 32 7.13 -0.94 8.27
CA ARG A 32 6.09 0.09 8.42
C ARG A 32 5.70 0.62 7.05
N ALA A 33 4.41 0.82 6.82
CA ALA A 33 3.95 1.48 5.61
C ALA A 33 4.36 2.96 5.62
N ASP A 34 4.94 3.42 4.50
CA ASP A 34 5.13 4.84 4.23
C ASP A 34 3.90 5.37 3.50
N PHE A 35 2.89 5.76 4.27
CA PHE A 35 1.64 6.28 3.73
C PHE A 35 1.84 7.58 2.93
N ALA A 36 2.85 8.38 3.26
CA ALA A 36 3.12 9.61 2.52
C ALA A 36 3.54 9.26 1.08
N ARG A 37 4.46 8.31 0.92
CA ARG A 37 4.88 7.86 -0.42
C ARG A 37 3.77 7.12 -1.16
N MET A 38 3.01 6.26 -0.48
CA MET A 38 1.87 5.57 -1.09
C MET A 38 0.81 6.56 -1.58
N ASN A 39 0.44 7.55 -0.78
CA ASN A 39 -0.53 8.57 -1.17
C ASN A 39 0.00 9.43 -2.32
N GLY A 40 1.29 9.76 -2.33
CA GLY A 40 1.91 10.46 -3.47
C GLY A 40 1.81 9.67 -4.78
N LEU A 41 2.01 8.36 -4.73
CA LEU A 41 1.79 7.49 -5.89
C LEU A 41 0.32 7.49 -6.34
N LEU A 42 -0.62 7.39 -5.40
CA LEU A 42 -2.05 7.45 -5.71
C LEU A 42 -2.43 8.78 -6.35
N VAL A 43 -1.96 9.91 -5.80
CA VAL A 43 -2.16 11.25 -6.37
C VAL A 43 -1.66 11.29 -7.81
N TYR A 44 -0.41 10.89 -8.06
CA TYR A 44 0.16 10.86 -9.40
C TYR A 44 -0.69 10.03 -10.37
N LEU A 45 -1.11 8.83 -9.96
CA LEU A 45 -1.95 7.96 -10.79
C LEU A 45 -3.33 8.55 -11.06
N THR A 46 -3.92 9.25 -10.08
CA THR A 46 -5.23 9.89 -10.25
C THR A 46 -5.16 11.15 -11.10
N GLU A 47 -4.10 11.95 -11.00
CA GLU A 47 -3.87 13.13 -11.84
C GLU A 47 -3.66 12.76 -13.31
N HIS A 48 -3.01 11.61 -13.54
CA HIS A 48 -2.73 11.10 -14.89
C HIS A 48 -3.71 9.99 -15.29
N CYS A 49 -4.77 9.77 -14.50
CA CYS A 49 -5.84 8.84 -14.84
C CYS A 49 -6.50 9.31 -16.14
N CYS A 50 -6.82 8.38 -17.05
CA CYS A 50 -7.51 8.69 -18.31
C CYS A 50 -6.80 9.76 -19.17
N GLN A 51 -5.46 9.84 -19.12
CA GLN A 51 -4.68 10.86 -19.82
C GLN A 51 -5.04 12.31 -19.40
N GLY A 52 -5.44 12.50 -18.14
CA GLY A 52 -5.90 13.78 -17.60
C GLY A 52 -7.37 14.10 -17.92
N GLY A 53 -8.12 13.14 -18.47
CA GLY A 53 -9.56 13.23 -18.61
C GLY A 53 -10.30 13.10 -17.27
N VAL A 54 -11.61 13.37 -17.26
CA VAL A 54 -12.44 13.22 -16.06
C VAL A 54 -12.51 11.74 -15.69
N CYS A 55 -11.82 11.36 -14.64
CA CYS A 55 -11.82 10.01 -14.07
C CYS A 55 -13.03 9.91 -13.12
N GLU A 56 -14.23 9.65 -13.66
CA GLU A 56 -15.44 9.46 -12.87
C GLU A 56 -15.42 8.09 -12.18
N ILE A 57 -15.18 8.09 -10.88
CA ILE A 57 -15.39 6.90 -10.05
C ILE A 57 -16.89 6.75 -9.83
N THR A 58 -17.57 6.08 -10.76
CA THR A 58 -18.91 5.56 -10.49
C THR A 58 -18.77 4.55 -9.34
N ALA A 59 -19.58 4.71 -8.29
CA ALA A 59 -19.46 3.93 -7.07
C ALA A 59 -19.78 2.45 -7.32
N SER A 60 -18.82 1.72 -7.89
CA SER A 60 -18.81 0.28 -8.00
C SER A 60 -18.01 -0.23 -6.81
N ASP A 61 -18.76 -0.60 -5.77
CA ASP A 61 -18.35 -1.35 -4.59
C ASP A 61 -17.26 -0.71 -3.72
N ARG A 62 -17.74 0.12 -2.79
CA ARG A 62 -16.96 0.50 -1.60
C ARG A 62 -16.51 -0.77 -0.87
N CYS A 63 -15.24 -0.80 -0.49
CA CYS A 63 -14.76 -1.74 0.53
C CYS A 63 -15.63 -1.52 1.79
N PRO A 64 -16.39 -2.53 2.26
CA PRO A 64 -17.21 -2.36 3.45
C PRO A 64 -16.30 -1.96 4.61
N PRO A 65 -16.74 -1.05 5.49
CA PRO A 65 -15.98 -0.74 6.68
C PRO A 65 -15.75 -2.04 7.46
N ILE A 66 -14.48 -2.38 7.72
CA ILE A 66 -14.15 -3.33 8.77
C ILE A 66 -14.53 -2.62 10.07
N ASP A 67 -15.67 -2.99 10.64
CA ASP A 67 -16.04 -2.63 12.01
C ASP A 67 -15.08 -3.36 12.96
N PRO A 68 -14.26 -2.65 13.76
CA PRO A 68 -13.49 -3.26 14.83
C PRO A 68 -14.34 -3.21 16.10
N THR A 69 -15.20 -4.20 16.32
CA THR A 69 -15.80 -4.44 17.64
C THR A 69 -15.10 -5.58 18.36
N PRO A 70 -14.99 -5.50 19.71
CA PRO A 70 -14.12 -6.35 20.53
C PRO A 70 -14.48 -7.84 20.56
#